data_AF-A0A508ADD8-F1
#
_entry.id   AF-A0A508ADD8-F1
#
_cell.length_a   1.000
_cell.length_b   1.000
_cell.length_c   1.000
_cell.angle_alpha   90.00
_cell.angle_beta   90.00
_cell.angle_gamma   90.00
#
_symmetry.space_group_name_H-M   'P 1'
#
loop_
_entity.id
_entity.type
_entity.pdbx_description
1 polymer ?
#
loop_
_entity_poly.entity_id
_entity_poly.type
_entity_poly.pdbx_seq_one_letter_code
_entity_poly.pdbx_strand_id
1 'polypeptide(L)'
;MSATQPFAFVPTGPGELPAATLDRADRLRTDDAALDALWADARVLLLDAEGRALVDEHGLPAAPRGVELSGGAGGSGMATFLGLAADGQAWFSLDAELAAYTAPGTLDVRSAAAAWPMQEAAAFAQARAMQHWHQRHRHCGACGAHNRVERGGWLRRCGGCGIEHYPRTDPAVIVAVSDGERLLLGRQAGWPAGRYSVIAGFVEPGESLEQAVAREVEEETGLAIARCHYRASQPWPFPGTLMLGFFADAIAGEPRPSDELEDVRWFDVDSIADARRREQAGDDSKAALRLSPSLSISRWLLEQWLLEQWLAERMAAAS
;
A
#
# COMPACT_ATOMS: atom_id res chain seq x y z
N MET A 1 14.25 10.67 16.75
CA MET A 1 13.55 9.40 17.00
C MET A 1 12.98 8.96 15.68
N SER A 2 13.41 7.81 15.16
CA SER A 2 12.96 7.29 13.86
C SER A 2 11.45 7.12 13.91
N ALA A 3 10.72 7.97 13.18
CA ALA A 3 9.32 7.69 12.90
C ALA A 3 9.30 6.30 12.25
N THR A 4 8.53 5.38 12.82
CA THR A 4 8.25 4.07 12.24
C THR A 4 7.84 4.31 10.80
N GLN A 5 8.71 3.93 9.86
CA GLN A 5 8.43 4.15 8.45
C GLN A 5 7.13 3.41 8.13
N PRO A 6 6.19 4.07 7.44
CA PRO A 6 4.96 3.40 7.07
C PRO A 6 5.30 2.11 6.30
N PHE A 7 4.47 1.10 6.52
CA PHE A 7 4.45 -0.14 5.74
C PHE A 7 4.77 0.09 4.27
N ALA A 8 5.72 -0.70 3.75
CA ALA A 8 6.12 -0.70 2.35
C ALA A 8 6.57 0.66 1.79
N PHE A 9 7.02 1.57 2.66
CA PHE A 9 7.61 2.82 2.25
C PHE A 9 9.01 2.59 1.69
N VAL A 10 9.25 3.11 0.50
CA VAL A 10 10.56 3.08 -0.16
C VAL A 10 11.09 4.52 -0.20
N PRO A 11 11.91 4.95 0.77
CA PRO A 11 12.62 6.20 0.64
C PRO A 11 13.67 6.06 -0.46
N THR A 12 13.73 7.02 -1.38
CA THR A 12 14.81 7.11 -2.37
C THR A 12 15.82 8.15 -1.89
N GLY A 13 16.72 7.72 -0.99
CA GLY A 13 17.89 8.52 -0.62
C GLY A 13 18.97 8.46 -1.70
N PRO A 14 19.85 9.47 -1.83
CA PRO A 14 20.99 9.39 -2.75
C PRO A 14 21.91 8.22 -2.37
N GLY A 15 22.05 7.24 -3.26
CA GLY A 15 23.04 6.15 -3.12
C GLY A 15 22.62 4.94 -2.30
N GLU A 16 21.38 4.88 -1.79
CA GLU A 16 20.85 3.72 -1.06
C GLU A 16 19.69 3.08 -1.82
N LEU A 17 19.78 1.76 -2.05
CA LEU A 17 18.62 0.98 -2.47
C LEU A 17 17.80 0.61 -1.24
N PRO A 18 16.47 0.75 -1.27
CA PRO A 18 15.61 0.22 -0.20
C PRO A 18 15.87 -1.28 -0.05
N ALA A 19 16.05 -1.74 1.19
CA ALA A 19 16.16 -3.17 1.47
C ALA A 19 14.83 -3.86 1.14
N ALA A 20 14.80 -4.67 0.08
CA ALA A 20 13.69 -5.56 -0.16
C ALA A 20 13.63 -6.59 0.98
N THR A 21 12.48 -6.71 1.64
CA THR A 21 12.30 -7.69 2.72
C THR A 21 12.36 -9.14 2.24
N LEU A 22 12.01 -9.35 0.96
CA LEU A 22 12.15 -10.62 0.26
C LEU A 22 12.81 -10.38 -1.11
N ASP A 23 13.80 -11.19 -1.46
CA ASP A 23 14.17 -11.41 -2.86
C ASP A 23 12.98 -12.08 -3.55
N ARG A 24 12.41 -11.42 -4.56
CA ARG A 24 11.27 -11.93 -5.33
C ARG A 24 11.59 -13.25 -6.05
N ALA A 25 12.87 -13.53 -6.28
CA ALA A 25 13.41 -14.77 -6.82
C ALA A 25 12.63 -15.31 -8.02
N ASP A 26 12.35 -14.45 -9.01
CA ASP A 26 11.52 -14.78 -10.19
C ASP A 26 11.99 -16.06 -10.91
N ARG A 27 13.30 -16.30 -10.92
CA ARG A 27 13.95 -17.51 -11.46
C ARG A 27 13.43 -18.83 -10.88
N LEU A 28 12.90 -18.84 -9.65
CA LEU A 28 12.36 -20.05 -9.01
C LEU A 28 10.89 -20.30 -9.39
N ARG A 29 10.19 -19.28 -9.89
CA ARG A 29 8.74 -19.37 -10.12
C ARG A 29 8.38 -20.43 -11.15
N THR A 30 9.28 -20.76 -12.08
CA THR A 30 9.06 -21.77 -13.13
C THR A 30 9.60 -23.16 -12.78
N ASP A 31 10.21 -23.32 -11.59
CA ASP A 31 10.83 -24.57 -11.15
C ASP A 31 10.00 -25.19 -10.03
N ASP A 32 8.97 -25.94 -10.42
CA ASP A 32 8.04 -26.57 -9.48
C ASP A 32 8.78 -27.51 -8.51
N ALA A 33 9.80 -28.23 -8.98
CA ALA A 33 10.60 -29.11 -8.14
C ALA A 33 11.39 -28.34 -7.07
N ALA A 34 11.94 -27.18 -7.41
CA ALA A 34 12.58 -26.31 -6.42
C ALA A 34 11.58 -25.73 -5.42
N LEU A 35 10.39 -25.31 -5.87
CA LEU A 35 9.35 -24.82 -4.97
C LEU A 35 8.85 -25.91 -4.01
N ASP A 36 8.67 -27.13 -4.51
CA ASP A 36 8.30 -28.31 -3.73
C ASP A 36 9.37 -28.64 -2.68
N ALA A 37 10.65 -28.58 -3.06
CA ALA A 37 11.76 -28.81 -2.14
C ALA A 37 11.86 -27.76 -1.02
N LEU A 38 11.49 -26.51 -1.31
CA LEU A 38 11.47 -25.42 -0.33
C LEU A 38 10.26 -25.48 0.63
N TRP A 39 9.17 -26.14 0.23
CA TRP A 39 7.88 -26.07 0.91
C TRP A 39 7.93 -26.46 2.39
N ALA A 40 8.59 -27.59 2.70
CA ALA A 40 8.54 -28.17 4.05
C ALA A 40 9.01 -27.17 5.13
N ASP A 41 10.09 -26.45 4.85
CA ASP A 41 10.68 -25.47 5.77
C ASP A 41 10.14 -24.05 5.54
N ALA A 42 9.41 -23.79 4.45
CA ALA A 42 8.93 -22.46 4.10
C ALA A 42 7.97 -21.86 5.14
N ARG A 43 8.04 -20.55 5.36
CA ARG A 43 7.04 -19.81 6.14
C ARG A 43 5.81 -19.54 5.25
N VAL A 44 4.61 -19.90 5.71
CA VAL A 44 3.39 -19.78 4.90
C VAL A 44 2.40 -18.83 5.55
N LEU A 45 2.16 -17.67 4.92
CA LEU A 45 1.10 -16.76 5.33
C LEU A 45 -0.27 -17.32 4.95
N LEU A 46 -1.19 -17.35 5.91
CA LEU A 46 -2.55 -17.84 5.70
C LEU A 46 -3.54 -16.68 5.68
N LEU A 47 -4.35 -16.63 4.63
CA LEU A 47 -5.35 -15.60 4.41
C LEU A 47 -6.72 -16.25 4.24
N ASP A 48 -7.74 -15.72 4.89
CA ASP A 48 -9.12 -16.20 4.68
C ASP A 48 -9.71 -15.69 3.36
N ALA A 49 -10.94 -16.10 3.04
CA ALA A 49 -11.63 -15.71 1.80
C ALA A 49 -11.78 -14.18 1.65
N GLU A 50 -11.97 -13.47 2.77
CA GLU A 50 -12.03 -12.01 2.82
C GLU A 50 -10.65 -11.35 2.69
N GLY A 51 -9.58 -12.12 2.84
CA GLY A 51 -8.17 -11.73 2.81
C GLY A 51 -7.68 -11.07 4.07
N ARG A 52 -8.27 -11.42 5.20
CA ARG A 52 -7.74 -11.14 6.53
C ARG A 52 -6.63 -12.14 6.84
N ALA A 53 -5.63 -11.70 7.59
CA ALA A 53 -4.56 -12.58 8.03
C ALA A 53 -5.05 -13.45 9.18
N LEU A 54 -4.72 -14.74 9.15
CA LEU A 54 -4.70 -15.54 10.38
C LEU A 54 -3.56 -15.02 11.26
N VAL A 55 -3.80 -14.92 12.57
CA VAL A 55 -2.82 -14.39 13.52
C VAL A 55 -2.57 -15.34 14.68
N ASP A 56 -1.38 -15.24 15.27
CA ASP A 56 -1.00 -15.97 16.47
C ASP A 56 -1.60 -15.35 17.76
N GLU A 57 -1.25 -15.91 18.91
CA GLU A 57 -1.72 -15.46 20.23
C GLU A 57 -1.26 -14.05 20.60
N HIS A 58 -0.27 -13.51 19.90
CA HIS A 58 0.25 -12.16 20.07
C HIS A 58 -0.31 -11.17 19.04
N GLY A 59 -1.19 -11.62 18.13
CA GLY A 59 -1.75 -10.79 17.07
C GLY A 59 -0.79 -10.52 15.90
N LEU A 60 0.31 -11.28 15.81
CA LEU A 60 1.22 -11.25 14.66
C LEU A 60 0.73 -12.21 13.57
N PRO A 61 1.10 -12.02 12.28
CA PRO A 61 0.69 -12.92 11.22
C PRO A 61 1.14 -14.34 11.51
N ALA A 62 0.18 -15.27 11.52
CA ALA A 62 0.48 -16.69 11.58
C ALA A 62 1.25 -17.07 10.30
N ALA A 63 2.45 -17.59 10.51
CA ALA A 63 3.28 -18.12 9.45
C ALA A 63 3.84 -19.49 9.87
N PRO A 64 3.01 -20.54 9.93
CA PRO A 64 3.49 -21.90 10.18
C PRO A 64 4.45 -22.36 9.07
N ARG A 65 5.22 -23.42 9.33
CA ARG A 65 6.00 -24.05 8.25
C ARG A 65 5.11 -24.85 7.32
N GLY A 66 5.47 -24.98 6.05
CA GLY A 66 4.69 -25.75 5.08
C GLY A 66 4.49 -27.22 5.47
N VAL A 67 5.44 -27.83 6.18
CA VAL A 67 5.29 -29.19 6.74
C VAL A 67 4.16 -29.29 7.77
N GLU A 68 3.86 -28.21 8.49
CA GLU A 68 2.78 -28.16 9.49
C GLU A 68 1.39 -28.09 8.83
N LEU A 69 1.34 -27.80 7.52
CA LEU A 69 0.11 -27.67 6.74
C LEU A 69 -0.26 -28.95 5.97
N SER A 70 0.55 -30.01 6.06
CA SER A 70 0.42 -31.23 5.24
C SER A 70 -0.85 -32.04 5.48
N GLY A 71 -1.61 -31.74 6.54
CA GLY A 71 -2.93 -32.33 6.78
C GLY A 71 -4.05 -31.70 5.95
N GLY A 72 -3.79 -30.57 5.28
CA GLY A 72 -4.75 -29.85 4.45
C GLY A 72 -4.75 -30.31 2.99
N ALA A 73 -5.67 -29.78 2.19
CA ALA A 73 -5.71 -30.02 0.75
C ALA A 73 -4.66 -29.19 -0.02
N GLY A 74 -4.09 -28.16 0.62
CA GLY A 74 -3.09 -27.25 0.05
C GLY A 74 -1.67 -27.79 0.04
N GLY A 75 -0.79 -27.07 -0.65
CA GLY A 75 0.64 -27.37 -0.79
C GLY A 75 1.31 -26.33 -1.69
N SER A 76 2.59 -26.51 -1.99
CA SER A 76 3.39 -25.66 -2.89
C SER A 76 2.70 -25.37 -4.22
N GLY A 77 2.09 -26.38 -4.85
CA GLY A 77 1.37 -26.23 -6.13
C GLY A 77 0.07 -25.42 -6.08
N MET A 78 -0.49 -25.17 -4.88
CA MET A 78 -1.66 -24.32 -4.67
C MET A 78 -1.32 -22.98 -4.02
N ALA A 79 -0.13 -22.87 -3.44
CA ALA A 79 0.37 -21.68 -2.78
C ALA A 79 0.97 -20.70 -3.80
N THR A 80 0.99 -19.42 -3.42
CA THR A 80 1.74 -18.38 -4.15
C THR A 80 3.13 -18.24 -3.52
N PHE A 81 4.18 -18.41 -4.29
CA PHE A 81 5.55 -18.15 -3.85
C PHE A 81 5.79 -16.63 -3.76
N LEU A 82 6.16 -16.14 -2.57
CA LEU A 82 6.34 -14.70 -2.31
C LEU A 82 7.78 -14.26 -2.53
N GLY A 83 8.74 -15.13 -2.22
CA GLY A 83 10.17 -14.88 -2.36
C GLY A 83 11.02 -15.59 -1.30
N LEU A 84 12.28 -15.18 -1.20
CA LEU A 84 13.26 -15.64 -0.21
C LEU A 84 13.62 -14.49 0.72
N ALA A 85 13.65 -14.74 2.03
CA ALA A 85 14.23 -13.80 2.99
C ALA A 85 15.77 -13.77 2.88
N ALA A 86 16.41 -12.83 3.57
CA ALA A 86 17.87 -12.63 3.50
C ALA A 86 18.69 -13.86 3.94
N ASP A 87 18.13 -14.69 4.82
CA ASP A 87 18.70 -15.96 5.29
C ASP A 87 18.41 -17.16 4.34
N GLY A 88 17.72 -16.91 3.22
CA GLY A 88 17.31 -17.95 2.27
C GLY A 88 15.99 -18.64 2.60
N GLN A 89 15.33 -18.29 3.70
CA GLN A 89 14.02 -18.84 4.08
C GLN A 89 12.98 -18.51 3.02
N ALA A 90 12.33 -19.52 2.44
CA ALA A 90 11.24 -19.33 1.49
C ALA A 90 9.95 -18.88 2.18
N TRP A 91 9.21 -17.98 1.51
CA TRP A 91 7.91 -17.50 1.94
C TRP A 91 6.85 -17.80 0.88
N PHE A 92 5.71 -18.29 1.32
CA PHE A 92 4.53 -18.54 0.50
C PHE A 92 3.29 -17.90 1.12
N SER A 93 2.23 -17.77 0.33
CA SER A 93 0.88 -17.56 0.86
C SER A 93 -0.08 -18.63 0.37
N LEU A 94 -1.00 -19.04 1.23
CA LEU A 94 -2.01 -20.05 0.94
C LEU A 94 -3.37 -19.57 1.47
N ASP A 95 -4.43 -19.94 0.75
CA ASP A 95 -5.80 -19.77 1.24
C ASP A 95 -6.00 -20.62 2.50
N ALA A 96 -6.46 -20.00 3.58
CA ALA A 96 -6.63 -20.65 4.87
C ALA A 96 -7.60 -21.85 4.81
N GLU A 97 -8.56 -21.86 3.89
CA GLU A 97 -9.47 -23.01 3.71
C GLU A 97 -8.75 -24.26 3.18
N LEU A 98 -7.59 -24.09 2.54
CA LEU A 98 -6.78 -25.20 2.04
C LEU A 98 -5.80 -25.74 3.09
N ALA A 99 -5.60 -25.00 4.18
CA ALA A 99 -4.71 -25.36 5.27
C ALA A 99 -5.46 -26.13 6.36
N ALA A 100 -4.90 -27.24 6.84
CA ALA A 100 -5.34 -27.86 8.09
C ALA A 100 -4.71 -27.13 9.28
N TYR A 101 -5.02 -25.83 9.44
CA TYR A 101 -4.43 -24.97 10.46
C TYR A 101 -5.48 -24.14 11.17
N THR A 102 -5.46 -24.18 12.50
CA THR A 102 -6.35 -23.37 13.34
C THR A 102 -5.55 -22.25 14.00
N ALA A 103 -5.93 -21.01 13.73
CA ALA A 103 -5.36 -19.83 14.37
C ALA A 103 -6.28 -19.31 15.50
N PRO A 104 -5.71 -18.68 16.55
CA PRO A 104 -6.47 -17.97 17.59
C PRO A 104 -7.43 -16.90 17.06
N GLY A 105 -7.15 -16.29 15.91
CA GLY A 105 -8.02 -15.29 15.32
C GLY A 105 -7.62 -14.85 13.92
N THR A 106 -8.35 -13.85 13.41
CA THR A 106 -8.08 -13.17 12.14
C THR A 106 -8.05 -11.66 12.36
N LEU A 107 -7.18 -10.95 11.64
CA LEU A 107 -7.10 -9.49 11.70
C LEU A 107 -7.22 -8.85 10.32
N ASP A 108 -7.95 -7.74 10.28
CA ASP A 108 -7.90 -6.82 9.14
C ASP A 108 -6.58 -6.04 9.15
N VAL A 109 -5.88 -6.11 8.04
CA VAL A 109 -4.48 -5.67 7.97
C VAL A 109 -4.32 -4.16 7.89
N ARG A 110 -5.36 -3.41 7.48
CA ARG A 110 -5.28 -1.94 7.56
C ARG A 110 -4.99 -1.46 8.98
N SER A 111 -5.52 -2.20 9.97
CA SER A 111 -5.34 -1.89 11.39
C SER A 111 -4.08 -2.55 11.96
N ALA A 112 -3.69 -3.74 11.49
CA ALA A 112 -2.61 -4.54 12.07
C ALA A 112 -1.22 -4.30 11.43
N ALA A 113 -1.14 -3.92 10.15
CA ALA A 113 0.13 -3.72 9.44
C ALA A 113 1.02 -2.63 10.05
N ALA A 114 0.44 -1.68 10.78
CA ALA A 114 1.20 -0.63 11.46
C ALA A 114 1.99 -1.16 12.68
N ALA A 115 1.60 -2.32 13.23
CA ALA A 115 2.21 -2.91 14.42
C ALA A 115 3.10 -4.14 14.10
N TRP A 116 3.02 -4.67 12.88
CA TRP A 116 3.79 -5.83 12.47
C TRP A 116 5.22 -5.50 12.09
N PRO A 117 6.17 -6.45 12.27
CA PRO A 117 7.50 -6.27 11.74
C PRO A 117 7.48 -6.14 10.21
N MET A 118 8.44 -5.40 9.67
CA MET A 118 8.45 -4.94 8.28
C MET A 118 8.40 -6.10 7.27
N GLN A 119 9.07 -7.21 7.55
CA GLN A 119 9.12 -8.36 6.64
C GLN A 119 7.77 -9.05 6.50
N GLU A 120 7.14 -9.40 7.62
CA GLU A 120 5.81 -10.01 7.68
C GLU A 120 4.77 -9.12 7.03
N ALA A 121 4.82 -7.82 7.33
CA ALA A 121 3.89 -6.87 6.78
C ALA A 121 4.06 -6.77 5.24
N ALA A 122 5.29 -6.59 4.75
CA ALA A 122 5.56 -6.52 3.31
C ALA A 122 5.21 -7.83 2.56
N ALA A 123 5.50 -8.99 3.16
CA ALA A 123 5.12 -10.29 2.62
C ALA A 123 3.58 -10.45 2.57
N PHE A 124 2.89 -10.00 3.61
CA PHE A 124 1.43 -10.01 3.63
C PHE A 124 0.83 -9.07 2.58
N ALA A 125 1.41 -7.89 2.38
CA ALA A 125 0.99 -6.94 1.34
C ALA A 125 0.91 -7.64 -0.04
N GLN A 126 1.99 -8.36 -0.35
CA GLN A 126 2.13 -9.12 -1.58
C GLN A 126 1.13 -10.28 -1.63
N ALA A 127 1.02 -11.05 -0.55
CA ALA A 127 0.08 -12.18 -0.44
C ALA A 127 -1.37 -11.72 -0.68
N ARG A 128 -1.79 -10.61 -0.05
CA ARG A 128 -3.13 -10.05 -0.19
C ARG A 128 -3.41 -9.59 -1.62
N ALA A 129 -2.47 -8.86 -2.23
CA ALA A 129 -2.60 -8.41 -3.61
C ALA A 129 -2.73 -9.60 -4.57
N MET A 130 -1.91 -10.64 -4.37
CA MET A 130 -1.95 -11.86 -5.18
C MET A 130 -3.25 -12.64 -4.99
N GLN A 131 -3.72 -12.85 -3.76
CA GLN A 131 -4.99 -13.50 -3.50
C GLN A 131 -6.16 -12.73 -4.12
N HIS A 132 -6.19 -11.41 -3.96
CA HIS A 132 -7.23 -10.57 -4.54
C HIS A 132 -7.28 -10.71 -6.07
N TRP A 133 -6.11 -10.69 -6.72
CA TRP A 133 -6.00 -10.95 -8.15
C TRP A 133 -6.49 -12.35 -8.52
N HIS A 134 -6.07 -13.39 -7.79
CA HIS A 134 -6.49 -14.77 -8.04
C HIS A 134 -7.99 -14.97 -7.95
N GLN A 135 -8.68 -14.35 -6.99
CA GLN A 135 -10.12 -14.47 -6.80
C GLN A 135 -10.93 -13.89 -7.97
N ARG A 136 -10.41 -12.83 -8.61
CA ARG A 136 -11.06 -12.10 -9.72
C ARG A 136 -10.70 -12.59 -11.12
N HIS A 137 -9.61 -13.36 -11.25
CA HIS A 137 -9.11 -13.81 -12.56
C HIS A 137 -9.24 -15.33 -12.76
N ARG A 138 -10.23 -15.97 -12.11
CA ARG A 138 -10.50 -17.42 -12.25
C ARG A 138 -10.88 -17.83 -13.68
N HIS A 139 -11.51 -16.92 -14.42
CA HIS A 139 -11.90 -17.11 -15.82
C HIS A 139 -11.21 -16.07 -16.71
N CYS A 140 -10.99 -16.43 -17.98
CA CYS A 140 -10.38 -15.56 -18.97
C CYS A 140 -11.35 -14.46 -19.41
N GLY A 141 -10.96 -13.19 -19.28
CA GLY A 141 -11.76 -12.06 -19.73
C GLY A 141 -12.00 -12.00 -21.25
N ALA A 142 -11.21 -12.73 -22.05
CA ALA A 142 -11.35 -12.75 -23.51
C ALA A 142 -12.29 -13.85 -24.03
N CYS A 143 -12.32 -15.03 -23.39
CA CYS A 143 -13.09 -16.18 -23.89
C CYS A 143 -13.93 -16.94 -22.84
N GLY A 144 -13.90 -16.54 -21.57
CA GLY A 144 -14.67 -17.14 -20.47
C GLY A 144 -14.14 -18.48 -19.94
N ALA A 145 -13.20 -19.13 -20.62
CA ALA A 145 -12.62 -20.40 -20.17
C ALA A 145 -11.83 -20.25 -18.85
N HIS A 146 -11.70 -21.35 -18.09
CA HIS A 146 -10.98 -21.35 -16.82
C HIS A 146 -9.47 -21.08 -16.99
N ASN A 147 -8.90 -20.31 -16.06
CA ASN A 147 -7.48 -19.99 -16.02
C ASN A 147 -6.74 -20.93 -15.06
N ARG A 148 -5.69 -21.60 -15.54
CA ARG A 148 -4.76 -22.36 -14.70
C ARG A 148 -3.73 -21.43 -14.10
N VAL A 149 -3.35 -21.70 -12.85
CA VAL A 149 -2.26 -20.98 -12.17
C VAL A 149 -0.94 -21.61 -12.59
N GLU A 150 0.04 -20.77 -12.92
CA GLU A 150 1.39 -21.14 -13.32
C GLU A 150 2.39 -20.18 -12.65
N ARG A 151 3.69 -20.44 -12.83
CA ARG A 151 4.79 -19.60 -12.34
C ARG A 151 4.72 -19.31 -10.83
N GLY A 152 4.55 -20.34 -10.00
CA GLY A 152 4.49 -20.19 -8.54
C GLY A 152 3.40 -19.23 -8.05
N GLY A 153 2.30 -19.12 -8.80
CA GLY A 153 1.21 -18.18 -8.53
C GLY A 153 1.24 -16.89 -9.35
N TRP A 154 2.33 -16.56 -10.06
CA TRP A 154 2.51 -15.25 -10.71
C TRP A 154 1.97 -15.15 -12.14
N LEU A 155 1.35 -16.20 -12.65
CA LEU A 155 0.76 -16.23 -13.97
C LEU A 155 -0.53 -17.03 -13.97
N ARG A 156 -1.50 -16.57 -14.75
CA ARG A 156 -2.71 -17.33 -15.06
C ARG A 156 -2.77 -17.56 -16.56
N ARG A 157 -2.77 -18.82 -17.00
CA ARG A 157 -2.91 -19.18 -18.42
C ARG A 157 -4.31 -19.68 -18.71
N CYS A 158 -4.95 -19.10 -19.71
CA CYS A 158 -6.25 -19.55 -20.15
C CYS A 158 -6.19 -20.96 -20.76
N GLY A 159 -7.03 -21.88 -20.27
CA GLY A 159 -7.12 -23.23 -20.82
C GLY A 159 -7.81 -23.33 -22.20
N GLY A 160 -8.51 -22.28 -22.63
CA GLY A 160 -9.20 -22.21 -23.93
C GLY A 160 -8.38 -21.55 -25.02
N CYS A 161 -8.01 -20.28 -24.83
CA CYS A 161 -7.31 -19.48 -25.85
C CYS A 161 -5.80 -19.33 -25.61
N GLY A 162 -5.26 -19.85 -24.50
CA GLY A 162 -3.83 -19.79 -24.19
C GLY A 162 -3.29 -18.42 -23.73
N ILE A 163 -4.13 -17.38 -23.69
CA ILE A 163 -3.75 -16.03 -23.23
C ILE A 163 -3.19 -16.10 -21.80
N GLU A 164 -2.12 -15.34 -21.59
CA GLU A 164 -1.50 -15.14 -20.28
C GLU A 164 -2.08 -13.91 -19.60
N HIS A 165 -2.40 -14.05 -18.32
CA HIS A 165 -2.82 -12.99 -17.44
C HIS A 165 -1.79 -12.83 -16.33
N TYR A 166 -1.34 -11.60 -16.14
CA TYR A 166 -0.38 -11.22 -15.10
C TYR A 166 -1.08 -10.47 -13.97
N PRO A 167 -0.57 -10.53 -12.72
CA PRO A 167 -1.03 -9.68 -11.63
C PRO A 167 -1.07 -8.20 -12.04
N ARG A 168 -2.13 -7.51 -11.63
CA ARG A 168 -2.35 -6.09 -11.93
C ARG A 168 -2.14 -5.26 -10.68
N THR A 169 -1.57 -4.07 -10.88
CA THR A 169 -1.49 -3.04 -9.85
C THR A 169 -1.95 -1.75 -10.50
N ASP A 170 -2.98 -1.15 -9.92
CA ASP A 170 -3.59 0.05 -10.48
C ASP A 170 -2.80 1.28 -9.97
N PRO A 171 -2.21 2.09 -10.85
CA PRO A 171 -1.49 3.29 -10.43
C PRO A 171 -2.46 4.39 -9.99
N ALA A 172 -2.18 5.02 -8.85
CA ALA A 172 -2.88 6.20 -8.39
C ALA A 172 -1.86 7.25 -7.92
N VAL A 173 -2.08 8.51 -8.31
CA VAL A 173 -1.28 9.63 -7.82
C VAL A 173 -1.84 10.11 -6.49
N ILE A 174 -0.97 10.62 -5.62
CA ILE A 174 -1.36 11.26 -4.36
C ILE A 174 -0.44 12.45 -4.10
N VAL A 175 -0.99 13.64 -3.93
CA VAL A 175 -0.24 14.89 -4.07
C VAL A 175 -0.48 15.86 -2.92
N ALA A 176 0.59 16.24 -2.23
CA ALA A 176 0.63 17.36 -1.31
C ALA A 176 0.77 18.67 -2.11
N VAL A 177 -0.31 19.44 -2.19
CA VAL A 177 -0.37 20.71 -2.92
C VAL A 177 -0.17 21.86 -1.94
N SER A 178 0.80 22.74 -2.20
CA SER A 178 1.11 23.89 -1.34
C SER A 178 1.13 25.19 -2.12
N ASP A 179 0.75 26.29 -1.46
CA ASP A 179 0.91 27.66 -1.98
C ASP A 179 2.19 28.35 -1.44
N GLY A 180 3.05 27.59 -0.75
CA GLY A 180 4.27 28.07 -0.10
C GLY A 180 4.13 28.18 1.42
N GLU A 181 2.98 28.63 1.94
CA GLU A 181 2.74 28.85 3.37
C GLU A 181 1.74 27.84 3.96
N ARG A 182 0.84 27.34 3.12
CA ARG A 182 -0.29 26.48 3.49
C ARG A 182 -0.26 25.20 2.67
N LEU A 183 -0.92 24.17 3.18
CA LEU A 183 -1.11 22.90 2.51
C LEU A 183 -2.60 22.67 2.26
N LEU A 184 -2.93 22.25 1.04
CA LEU A 184 -4.28 21.92 0.64
C LEU A 184 -4.63 20.53 1.15
N LEU A 185 -5.74 20.41 1.87
CA LEU A 185 -6.26 19.11 2.29
C LEU A 185 -7.75 18.99 1.99
N GLY A 186 -8.16 17.80 1.56
CA GLY A 186 -9.53 17.43 1.25
C GLY A 186 -10.05 16.31 2.16
N ARG A 187 -11.38 16.18 2.23
CA ARG A 187 -12.05 15.07 2.91
C ARG A 187 -13.30 14.60 2.16
N GLN A 188 -13.56 13.30 2.24
CA GLN A 188 -14.79 12.69 1.75
C GLN A 188 -15.84 12.59 2.86
N ALA A 189 -17.13 12.66 2.49
CA ALA A 189 -18.25 12.60 3.43
C ALA A 189 -18.27 11.32 4.30
N GLY A 190 -17.81 10.19 3.74
CA GLY A 190 -17.78 8.90 4.44
C GLY A 190 -16.67 8.77 5.49
N TRP A 191 -15.73 9.72 5.57
CA TRP A 191 -14.60 9.65 6.50
C TRP A 191 -14.98 10.17 7.88
N PRO A 192 -14.31 9.69 8.96
CA PRO A 192 -14.49 10.25 10.29
C PRO A 192 -14.43 11.77 10.29
N ALA A 193 -15.35 12.42 11.02
CA ALA A 193 -15.43 13.88 11.05
C ALA A 193 -14.07 14.51 11.38
N GLY A 194 -13.74 15.58 10.65
CA GLY A 194 -12.47 16.29 10.79
C GLY A 194 -11.26 15.57 10.20
N ARG A 195 -11.38 14.35 9.65
CA ARG A 195 -10.26 13.67 8.99
C ARG A 195 -10.03 14.24 7.60
N TYR A 196 -8.80 14.68 7.35
CA TYR A 196 -8.35 15.20 6.06
C TYR A 196 -7.14 14.42 5.54
N SER A 197 -6.98 14.43 4.22
CA SER A 197 -5.88 13.84 3.48
C SER A 197 -5.45 14.80 2.37
N VAL A 198 -4.26 14.56 1.82
CA VAL A 198 -3.87 15.14 0.55
C VAL A 198 -4.72 14.56 -0.61
N ILE A 199 -4.73 15.21 -1.77
CA ILE A 199 -5.55 14.83 -2.94
C ILE A 199 -4.98 13.59 -3.61
N ALA A 200 -5.83 12.70 -4.10
CA ALA A 200 -5.41 11.47 -4.77
C ALA A 200 -6.44 11.00 -5.80
N GLY A 201 -5.96 10.36 -6.85
CA GLY A 201 -6.84 9.71 -7.83
C GLY A 201 -6.09 8.82 -8.81
N PHE A 202 -6.84 8.10 -9.64
CA PHE A 202 -6.30 7.07 -10.52
C PHE A 202 -5.66 7.68 -11.76
N VAL A 203 -4.61 7.04 -12.26
CA VAL A 203 -4.00 7.42 -13.54
C VAL A 203 -4.85 6.83 -14.68
N GLU A 204 -5.24 7.67 -15.63
CA GLU A 204 -6.02 7.23 -16.78
C GLU A 204 -5.17 6.62 -17.90
N PRO A 205 -5.73 5.73 -18.74
CA PRO A 205 -5.01 5.21 -19.92
C PRO A 205 -4.56 6.31 -20.88
N GLY A 206 -3.26 6.38 -21.14
CA GLY A 206 -2.66 7.36 -22.04
C GLY A 206 -2.18 8.64 -21.35
N GLU A 207 -2.33 8.72 -20.02
CA GLU A 207 -1.91 9.84 -19.20
C GLU A 207 -0.52 9.61 -18.56
N SER A 208 0.29 10.67 -18.46
CA SER A 208 1.51 10.69 -17.62
C SER A 208 1.14 10.87 -16.15
N LEU A 209 2.06 10.57 -15.23
CA LEU A 209 1.80 10.79 -13.80
C LEU A 209 1.58 12.27 -13.48
N GLU A 210 2.33 13.15 -14.13
CA GLU A 210 2.23 14.60 -13.96
C GLU A 210 0.90 15.14 -14.50
N GLN A 211 0.40 14.59 -15.62
CA GLN A 211 -0.91 14.92 -16.15
C GLN A 211 -2.02 14.49 -15.18
N ALA A 212 -1.94 13.28 -14.63
CA ALA A 212 -2.88 12.79 -13.63
C ALA A 212 -2.88 13.68 -12.37
N VAL A 213 -1.69 14.08 -11.89
CA VAL A 213 -1.58 15.02 -10.76
C VAL A 213 -2.27 16.35 -11.07
N ALA A 214 -2.05 16.91 -12.27
CA ALA A 214 -2.66 18.18 -12.64
C ALA A 214 -4.19 18.08 -12.78
N ARG A 215 -4.68 17.01 -13.41
CA ARG A 215 -6.12 16.74 -13.59
C ARG A 215 -6.82 16.53 -12.26
N GLU A 216 -6.33 15.63 -11.42
CA GLU A 216 -6.97 15.30 -10.13
C GLU A 216 -7.03 16.52 -9.20
N VAL A 217 -6.01 17.38 -9.19
CA VAL A 217 -6.05 18.61 -8.38
C VAL A 217 -7.09 19.60 -8.92
N GLU A 218 -7.20 19.72 -10.24
CA GLU A 218 -8.18 20.63 -10.87
C GLU A 218 -9.61 20.12 -10.70
N GLU A 219 -9.88 18.85 -10.98
CA GLU A 219 -11.20 18.21 -10.84
C GLU A 219 -11.71 18.28 -9.40
N GLU A 220 -10.86 18.00 -8.42
CA GLU A 220 -11.28 17.87 -7.02
C GLU A 220 -11.34 19.19 -6.26
N THR A 221 -10.55 20.17 -6.69
CA THR A 221 -10.31 21.39 -5.89
C THR A 221 -10.50 22.69 -6.67
N GLY A 222 -10.63 22.62 -8.00
CA GLY A 222 -10.70 23.78 -8.89
C GLY A 222 -9.39 24.57 -9.00
N LEU A 223 -8.29 24.07 -8.44
CA LEU A 223 -6.98 24.73 -8.48
C LEU A 223 -6.12 24.18 -9.62
N ALA A 224 -5.34 25.07 -10.23
CA ALA A 224 -4.28 24.69 -11.14
C ALA A 224 -2.93 24.62 -10.40
N ILE A 225 -2.01 23.78 -10.88
CA ILE A 225 -0.65 23.67 -10.35
C ILE A 225 0.38 24.22 -11.35
N ALA A 226 1.46 24.80 -10.84
CA ALA A 226 2.55 25.31 -11.66
C ALA A 226 3.57 24.21 -12.02
N ARG A 227 3.81 23.28 -11.10
CA ARG A 227 4.72 22.13 -11.26
C ARG A 227 4.43 21.06 -10.22
N CYS A 228 4.89 19.84 -10.46
CA CYS A 228 4.91 18.75 -9.49
C CYS A 228 6.23 17.97 -9.52
N HIS A 229 6.52 17.29 -8.41
CA HIS A 229 7.74 16.51 -8.21
C HIS A 229 7.42 15.19 -7.52
N TYR A 230 7.85 14.08 -8.10
CA TYR A 230 7.75 12.76 -7.47
C TYR A 230 8.56 12.73 -6.17
N ARG A 231 8.02 12.08 -5.14
CA ARG A 231 8.63 11.99 -3.80
C ARG A 231 8.87 10.55 -3.35
N ALA A 232 7.86 9.69 -3.52
CA ALA A 232 7.89 8.33 -3.02
C ALA A 232 6.76 7.49 -3.61
N SER A 233 6.77 6.19 -3.35
CA SER A 233 5.65 5.32 -3.66
C SER A 233 5.32 4.42 -2.48
N GLN A 234 4.06 4.03 -2.38
CA GLN A 234 3.58 3.06 -1.40
C GLN A 234 2.64 2.06 -2.07
N PRO A 235 2.95 0.74 -2.03
CA PRO A 235 1.98 -0.29 -2.32
C PRO A 235 0.79 -0.21 -1.34
N TRP A 236 -0.42 -0.14 -1.87
CA TRP A 236 -1.66 -0.07 -1.11
C TRP A 236 -2.54 -1.29 -1.43
N PRO A 237 -2.32 -2.43 -0.75
CA PRO A 237 -2.88 -3.74 -1.10
C PRO A 237 -4.36 -3.91 -0.69
N PHE A 238 -5.13 -2.83 -0.70
CA PHE A 238 -6.52 -2.78 -0.25
C PHE A 238 -7.46 -2.25 -1.35
N PRO A 239 -7.48 -2.86 -2.56
CA PRO A 239 -7.10 -4.26 -2.81
C PRO A 239 -5.95 -4.50 -3.82
N GLY A 240 -5.29 -3.46 -4.34
CA GLY A 240 -4.21 -3.65 -5.33
C GLY A 240 -3.74 -2.38 -6.05
N THR A 241 -3.56 -1.28 -5.31
CA THR A 241 -3.15 0.02 -5.88
C THR A 241 -1.67 0.29 -5.59
N LEU A 242 -0.98 1.00 -6.50
CA LEU A 242 0.32 1.62 -6.23
C LEU A 242 0.13 3.12 -6.10
N MET A 243 0.27 3.63 -4.87
CA MET A 243 0.20 5.07 -4.61
C MET A 243 1.53 5.71 -4.98
N LEU A 244 1.49 6.74 -5.80
CA LEU A 244 2.63 7.50 -6.31
C LEU A 244 2.55 8.91 -5.74
N GLY A 245 3.42 9.20 -4.78
CA GLY A 245 3.43 10.43 -3.99
C GLY A 245 4.13 11.58 -4.68
N PHE A 246 3.48 12.75 -4.74
CA PHE A 246 3.99 13.97 -5.34
C PHE A 246 3.89 15.16 -4.37
N PHE A 247 4.78 16.13 -4.56
CA PHE A 247 4.58 17.51 -4.11
C PHE A 247 4.23 18.37 -5.31
N ALA A 248 3.35 19.36 -5.14
CA ALA A 248 2.99 20.30 -6.19
C ALA A 248 2.83 21.71 -5.65
N ASP A 249 3.18 22.69 -6.49
CA ASP A 249 3.02 24.11 -6.20
C ASP A 249 1.72 24.60 -6.84
N ALA A 250 0.80 25.11 -6.03
CA ALA A 250 -0.44 25.69 -6.51
C ALA A 250 -0.19 27.04 -7.21
N ILE A 251 -0.97 27.30 -8.25
CA ILE A 251 -1.19 28.66 -8.76
C ILE A 251 -2.17 29.35 -7.80
N ALA A 252 -1.96 30.64 -7.53
CA ALA A 252 -2.77 31.41 -6.59
C ALA A 252 -4.28 31.28 -6.89
N GLY A 253 -5.05 30.86 -5.88
CA GLY A 253 -6.49 30.63 -5.98
C GLY A 253 -7.09 30.13 -4.67
N GLU A 254 -8.42 30.10 -4.61
CA GLU A 254 -9.16 29.55 -3.48
C GLU A 254 -9.83 28.24 -3.90
N PRO A 255 -9.64 27.14 -3.14
CA PRO A 255 -10.15 25.83 -3.51
C PRO A 255 -11.66 25.77 -3.34
N ARG A 256 -12.28 24.90 -4.14
CA ARG A 256 -13.71 24.58 -4.07
C ARG A 256 -13.86 23.06 -4.20
N PRO A 257 -14.64 22.42 -3.31
CA PRO A 257 -14.85 20.98 -3.39
C PRO A 257 -15.63 20.61 -4.66
N SER A 258 -15.25 19.49 -5.26
CA SER A 258 -16.07 18.74 -6.22
C SER A 258 -17.27 18.08 -5.54
N ASP A 259 -18.06 17.32 -6.30
CA ASP A 259 -19.11 16.47 -5.74
C ASP A 259 -18.56 15.24 -4.97
N GLU A 260 -17.26 14.91 -5.14
CA GLU A 260 -16.61 13.79 -4.45
C GLU A 260 -16.06 14.17 -3.07
N LEU A 261 -15.77 15.46 -2.85
CA LEU A 261 -15.27 15.98 -1.58
C LEU A 261 -16.36 16.69 -0.78
N GLU A 262 -16.42 16.40 0.52
CA GLU A 262 -17.29 17.14 1.45
C GLU A 262 -16.69 18.51 1.80
N ASP A 263 -15.37 18.60 1.93
CA ASP A 263 -14.65 19.84 2.20
C ASP A 263 -13.22 19.78 1.64
N VAL A 264 -12.71 20.91 1.18
CA VAL A 264 -11.33 21.12 0.75
C VAL A 264 -10.91 22.54 1.09
N ARG A 265 -9.78 22.68 1.77
CA ARG A 265 -9.30 23.99 2.22
C ARG A 265 -7.81 24.02 2.51
N TRP A 266 -7.30 25.24 2.60
CA TRP A 266 -5.95 25.52 3.05
C TRP A 266 -5.78 25.35 4.56
N PHE A 267 -4.67 24.74 4.97
CA PHE A 267 -4.25 24.64 6.37
C PHE A 267 -2.83 25.17 6.51
N ASP A 268 -2.60 26.05 7.48
CA ASP A 268 -1.27 26.56 7.81
C ASP A 268 -0.42 25.51 8.56
N VAL A 269 0.89 25.79 8.63
CA VAL A 269 1.90 24.96 9.31
C VAL A 269 1.49 24.70 10.77
N ASP A 270 1.03 25.75 11.47
CA ASP A 270 0.67 25.68 12.89
C ASP A 270 -0.53 24.76 13.13
N SER A 271 -1.56 24.83 12.28
CA SER A 271 -2.76 23.99 12.37
C SER A 271 -2.42 22.51 12.20
N ILE A 272 -1.55 22.18 11.24
CA ILE A 272 -1.12 20.80 10.99
C ILE A 272 -0.22 20.31 12.12
N ALA A 273 0.73 21.14 12.58
CA ALA A 273 1.60 20.80 13.70
C ALA A 273 0.81 20.59 15.01
N ASP A 274 -0.24 21.37 15.23
CA ASP A 274 -1.12 21.24 16.38
C ASP A 274 -2.00 19.99 16.31
N ALA A 275 -2.54 19.66 15.12
CA ALA A 275 -3.23 18.40 14.89
C ALA A 275 -2.32 17.19 15.17
N ARG A 276 -1.04 17.26 14.76
CA ARG A 276 -0.04 16.22 15.06
C ARG A 276 0.20 16.06 16.56
N ARG A 277 0.35 17.16 17.31
CA ARG A 277 0.54 17.11 18.78
C ARG A 277 -0.66 16.51 19.50
N ARG A 278 -1.88 16.88 19.11
CA ARG A 278 -3.12 16.34 19.69
C ARG A 278 -3.27 14.84 19.46
N GLU A 279 -3.00 14.38 18.24
CA GLU A 279 -3.03 12.94 17.92
C GLU A 279 -2.05 12.16 18.80
N GLN A 280 -0.82 12.67 18.98
CA GLN A 280 0.18 12.06 19.86
C GLN A 280 -0.24 12.03 21.34
N ALA A 281 -1.04 13.00 21.78
CA ALA A 281 -1.62 13.05 23.12
C ALA A 281 -2.88 12.19 23.28
N GLY A 282 -3.41 11.60 22.20
CA GLY A 282 -4.63 10.79 22.22
C GLY A 282 -5.94 11.61 22.29
N ASP A 283 -5.90 12.91 21.99
CA ASP A 283 -7.04 13.83 22.11
C ASP A 283 -7.45 14.44 20.76
N ASP A 284 -7.93 13.61 19.83
CA ASP A 284 -8.33 14.06 18.48
C ASP A 284 -9.84 13.97 18.19
N SER A 285 -10.63 13.48 19.15
CA SER A 285 -12.02 13.03 18.92
C SER A 285 -12.99 14.14 18.49
N LYS A 286 -12.63 15.41 18.72
CA LYS A 286 -13.40 16.61 18.33
C LYS A 286 -12.56 17.65 17.58
N ALA A 287 -11.41 17.27 17.03
CA ALA A 287 -10.51 18.20 16.39
C ALA A 287 -11.06 18.70 15.03
N ALA A 288 -10.88 19.99 14.76
CA ALA A 288 -11.21 20.61 13.47
C ALA A 288 -10.34 20.05 12.31
N LEU A 289 -9.18 19.50 12.65
CA LEU A 289 -8.28 18.77 11.77
C LEU A 289 -7.76 17.52 12.48
N ARG A 290 -8.05 16.36 11.90
CA ARG A 290 -7.48 15.06 12.19
C ARG A 290 -6.70 14.64 10.94
N LEU A 291 -5.48 14.20 11.15
CA LEU A 291 -4.58 13.89 10.07
C LEU A 291 -4.84 12.48 9.53
N SER A 292 -4.48 12.24 8.27
CA SER A 292 -4.55 10.90 7.65
C SER A 292 -3.79 9.83 8.47
N PRO A 293 -4.20 8.55 8.46
CA PRO A 293 -3.56 7.49 9.27
C PRO A 293 -2.04 7.47 9.14
N SER A 294 -1.33 7.21 10.24
CA SER A 294 0.14 7.21 10.27
C SER A 294 0.79 6.26 9.26
N LEU A 295 0.09 5.19 8.91
CA LEU A 295 0.49 4.20 7.92
C LEU A 295 0.48 4.72 6.47
N SER A 296 -0.28 5.78 6.18
CA SER A 296 -0.53 6.22 4.80
C SER A 296 0.60 7.09 4.25
N ILE A 297 0.86 7.00 2.94
CA ILE A 297 1.75 7.91 2.22
C ILE A 297 1.24 9.37 2.29
N SER A 298 -0.07 9.58 2.42
CA SER A 298 -0.62 10.91 2.75
C SER A 298 0.00 11.46 4.02
N ARG A 299 0.04 10.67 5.10
CA ARG A 299 0.70 11.10 6.33
C ARG A 299 2.17 11.41 6.09
N TRP A 300 2.85 10.52 5.38
CA TRP A 300 4.27 10.73 5.11
C TRP A 300 4.52 12.04 4.36
N LEU A 301 3.74 12.35 3.31
CA LEU A 301 3.82 13.60 2.55
C LEU A 301 3.58 14.82 3.44
N LEU A 302 2.56 14.77 4.32
CA LEU A 302 2.27 15.80 5.32
C LEU A 302 3.48 16.07 6.24
N GLU A 303 4.08 15.01 6.79
CA GLU A 303 5.23 15.15 7.69
C GLU A 303 6.49 15.65 6.95
N GLN A 304 6.68 15.26 5.69
CA GLN A 304 7.77 15.80 4.86
C GLN A 304 7.58 17.29 4.57
N TRP A 305 6.36 17.71 4.26
CA TRP A 305 6.07 19.12 4.02
C TRP A 305 6.33 19.96 5.29
N LEU A 306 5.88 19.50 6.46
CA LEU A 306 6.21 20.15 7.74
C LEU A 306 7.72 20.25 8.00
N LEU A 307 8.48 19.21 7.65
CA LEU A 307 9.94 19.21 7.79
C LEU A 307 10.59 20.24 6.85
N GLU A 308 10.13 20.34 5.61
CA GLU A 308 10.65 21.32 4.64
C GLU A 308 10.36 22.75 5.08
N GLN A 309 9.16 23.03 5.61
CA GLN A 309 8.80 24.33 6.16
C GLN A 309 9.73 24.71 7.33
N TRP A 310 9.94 23.79 8.27
CA TRP A 310 10.85 24.01 9.39
C TRP A 310 12.32 24.24 8.95
N LEU A 311 12.79 23.51 7.94
CA LEU A 311 14.12 23.71 7.38
C LEU A 311 14.25 25.09 6.72
N ALA A 312 13.24 25.49 5.93
CA ALA A 312 13.21 26.79 5.26
C ALA A 312 13.24 27.95 6.27
N GLU A 313 12.43 27.89 7.33
CA GLU A 313 12.45 28.88 8.42
C GLU A 313 13.82 28.99 9.09
N ARG A 314 14.45 27.85 9.39
CA ARG A 314 15.79 27.82 10.01
C ARG A 314 16.88 28.36 9.10
N MET A 315 16.80 28.09 7.81
CA MET A 315 17.73 28.64 6.83
C MET A 315 17.56 30.16 6.72
N ALA A 316 16.32 30.65 6.65
CA ALA A 316 16.02 32.08 6.61
C ALA A 316 16.49 32.82 7.87
N ALA A 317 16.37 32.19 9.05
CA ALA A 317 16.86 32.76 10.31
C ALA A 317 18.39 32.76 10.45
N ALA A 318 19.10 31.98 9.63
CA ALA A 318 20.56 31.87 9.63
C ALA A 318 21.24 32.78 8.59
N SER A 319 20.47 33.37 7.68
CA SER A 319 20.91 34.32 6.64
C SER A 319 20.64 35.77 7.04
#